data_AF-A0A1J4JDC2-F1
#
_entry.id   AF-A0A1J4JDC2-F1
#
_cell.length_a   1.000
_cell.length_b   1.000
_cell.length_c   1.000
_cell.angle_alpha   90.00
_cell.angle_beta   90.00
_cell.angle_gamma   90.00
#
_symmetry.space_group_name_H-M   'P 1'
#
loop_
_entity.id
_entity.type
_entity.pdbx_description
1 polymer ?
#
loop_
_entity_poly.entity_id
_entity_poly.type
_entity_poly.pdbx_seq_one_letter_code
_entity_poly.pdbx_strand_id
1 'polypeptide(L)'
;MAAFAEFYRHRNSIADKYFAMIEEAQKHRESEFMAAIRIQMAWKAHVRRQKLAKRNKMATIIQRNFRMHQAHILVQCLRVEKAKTERIAYFNAQATKIQKCWRGFDSRRHVFDYHKQQRYLKQVADANEQMRRELDDHYAETNENERREVFKKSKRIQKRNALKQHHLVSTAAIPSIFQPPAFTKDAEAMPAIENFIRNVNKAKLVIPSLGNR
;
A
#
# COMPACT_ATOMS: atom_id res chain seq x y z
N MET A 1 29.30 34.59 134.17
CA MET A 1 29.26 33.19 134.67
C MET A 1 28.14 32.36 134.04
N ALA A 2 26.89 32.86 133.94
CA ALA A 2 25.75 32.09 133.40
C ALA A 2 25.88 31.69 131.91
N ALA A 3 26.28 32.59 131.02
CA ALA A 3 26.41 32.30 129.58
C ALA A 3 27.47 31.22 129.27
N PHE A 4 28.59 31.23 129.99
CA PHE A 4 29.63 30.20 129.83
C PHE A 4 29.13 28.82 130.26
N ALA A 5 28.34 28.73 131.33
CA ALA A 5 27.75 27.48 131.78
C ALA A 5 26.72 26.93 130.77
N GLU A 6 25.98 27.79 130.08
CA GLU A 6 25.03 27.40 129.04
C GLU A 6 25.73 26.87 127.78
N PHE A 7 26.76 27.58 127.30
CA PHE A 7 27.64 27.10 126.22
C PHE A 7 28.35 25.81 126.60
N TYR A 8 28.83 25.69 127.83
CA TYR A 8 29.46 24.48 128.32
C TYR A 8 28.46 23.31 128.34
N ARG A 9 27.20 23.52 128.72
CA ARG A 9 26.15 22.48 128.64
C ARG A 9 25.83 22.05 127.20
N HIS A 10 25.90 22.98 126.25
CA HIS A 10 25.57 22.72 124.84
C HIS A 10 26.81 22.39 123.97
N ARG A 11 28.01 22.35 124.56
CA ARG A 11 29.27 22.12 123.84
C ARG A 11 29.28 20.82 123.03
N ASN A 12 28.65 19.78 123.58
CA ASN A 12 28.51 18.50 122.92
C ASN A 12 27.34 18.52 121.93
N SER A 13 26.28 19.32 122.14
CA SER A 13 25.12 19.36 121.24
C SER A 13 25.49 19.72 119.79
N ILE A 14 26.43 20.65 119.60
CA ILE A 14 26.91 21.04 118.26
C ILE A 14 27.84 19.96 117.70
N ALA A 15 28.76 19.44 118.51
CA ALA A 15 29.68 18.38 118.11
C ALA A 15 28.93 17.09 117.73
N ASP A 16 27.95 16.69 118.52
CA ASP A 16 27.12 15.50 118.31
C ASP A 16 26.29 15.62 117.04
N LYS A 17 25.68 16.80 116.78
CA LYS A 17 25.01 17.08 115.51
C LYS A 17 25.97 17.00 114.32
N TYR A 18 27.17 17.56 114.47
CA TYR A 18 28.19 17.51 113.42
C TYR A 18 28.62 16.06 113.12
N PHE A 19 28.90 15.24 114.14
CA PHE A 19 29.27 13.84 113.94
C PHE A 19 28.10 13.01 113.40
N ALA A 20 26.87 13.26 113.83
CA ALA A 20 25.68 12.62 113.26
C ALA A 20 25.51 12.93 111.76
N MET A 21 25.74 14.19 111.35
CA MET A 21 25.72 14.56 109.93
C MET A 21 26.82 13.88 109.13
N ILE A 22 28.01 13.70 109.70
CA ILE A 22 29.10 12.95 109.04
C ILE A 22 28.73 11.48 108.87
N GLU A 23 28.18 10.86 109.91
CA GLU A 23 27.79 9.45 109.88
C GLU A 23 26.68 9.21 108.84
N GLU A 24 25.68 10.09 108.78
CA GLU A 24 24.63 10.06 107.76
C GLU A 24 25.20 10.27 106.35
N ALA A 25 26.09 11.25 106.16
CA ALA A 25 26.75 11.48 104.89
C ALA A 25 27.62 10.28 104.46
N GLN A 26 28.33 9.64 105.39
CA GLN A 26 29.12 8.44 105.12
C GLN A 26 28.23 7.25 104.74
N LYS A 27 27.10 7.07 105.43
CA LYS A 27 26.12 6.02 105.15
C LYS A 27 25.53 6.13 103.75
N HIS A 28 25.30 7.35 103.26
CA HIS A 28 24.70 7.59 101.95
C HIS A 28 25.70 7.81 100.81
N ARG A 29 26.98 8.09 101.12
CA ARG A 29 28.04 8.44 100.16
C ARG A 29 28.07 7.55 98.92
N GLU A 30 28.06 6.22 99.09
CA GLU A 30 28.18 5.29 97.97
C GLU A 30 26.92 5.30 97.09
N SER A 31 25.74 5.38 97.71
CA SER A 31 24.46 5.43 97.00
C SER A 31 24.32 6.73 96.19
N GLU A 32 24.67 7.86 96.80
CA GLU A 32 24.70 9.17 96.13
C GLU A 32 25.72 9.21 95.00
N PHE A 33 26.91 8.65 95.20
CA PHE A 33 27.94 8.54 94.17
C PHE A 33 27.45 7.72 92.97
N MET A 34 26.83 6.56 93.22
CA MET A 34 26.27 5.71 92.17
C MET A 34 25.09 6.38 91.45
N ALA A 35 24.23 7.10 92.16
CA ALA A 35 23.17 7.90 91.57
C ALA A 35 23.75 9.01 90.66
N ALA A 36 24.78 9.72 91.12
CA ALA A 36 25.46 10.73 90.33
C ALA A 36 26.09 10.14 89.06
N ILE A 37 26.76 8.98 89.15
CA ILE A 37 27.29 8.27 87.98
C ILE A 37 26.16 7.93 87.00
N ARG A 38 25.04 7.39 87.47
CA ARG A 38 23.90 7.05 86.60
C ARG A 38 23.37 8.27 85.86
N ILE A 39 23.21 9.40 86.55
CA ILE A 39 22.78 10.67 85.95
C ILE A 39 23.80 11.12 84.88
N GLN A 40 25.09 11.11 85.21
CA GLN A 40 26.14 11.51 84.27
C GLN A 40 26.19 10.59 83.04
N MET A 41 26.07 9.28 83.22
CA MET A 41 26.04 8.31 82.13
C MET A 41 24.83 8.51 81.22
N ALA A 42 23.64 8.68 81.81
CA ALA A 42 22.40 8.94 81.07
C ALA A 42 22.51 10.22 80.25
N TRP A 43 23.04 11.30 80.85
CA TRP A 43 23.27 12.57 80.16
C TRP A 43 24.27 12.43 79.01
N LYS A 44 25.44 11.82 79.25
CA LYS A 44 26.46 11.59 78.21
C LYS A 44 25.90 10.77 77.04
N ALA A 45 25.11 9.74 77.34
CA ALA A 45 24.45 8.92 76.32
C ALA A 45 23.40 9.73 75.54
N HIS A 46 22.61 10.55 76.22
CA HIS A 46 21.63 11.44 75.60
C HIS A 46 22.30 12.43 74.63
N VAL A 47 23.34 13.14 75.07
CA VAL A 47 24.10 14.07 74.22
C VAL A 47 24.71 13.36 73.01
N ARG A 48 25.26 12.16 73.19
CA ARG A 48 25.82 11.36 72.08
C ARG A 48 24.73 10.97 71.07
N ARG A 49 23.57 10.50 71.54
CA ARG A 49 22.44 10.15 70.66
C ARG A 49 21.94 11.36 69.88
N GLN A 50 21.82 12.53 70.52
CA GLN A 50 21.45 13.76 69.83
C GLN A 50 22.46 14.13 68.73
N LYS A 51 23.76 14.07 69.02
CA LYS A 51 24.81 14.35 68.03
C LYS A 51 24.75 13.37 66.84
N LEU A 52 24.56 12.08 67.11
CA LEU A 52 24.43 11.06 66.07
C LEU A 52 23.17 11.29 65.21
N ALA A 53 22.03 11.56 65.84
CA ALA A 53 20.78 11.86 65.14
C ALA A 53 20.93 13.08 64.22
N LYS A 54 21.59 14.15 64.69
CA LYS A 54 21.90 15.33 63.87
C LYS A 54 22.78 14.97 62.67
N ARG A 55 23.85 14.20 62.87
CA ARG A 55 24.74 13.75 61.78
C ARG A 55 23.99 12.91 60.76
N ASN A 56 23.17 11.95 61.21
CA ASN A 56 22.37 11.11 60.33
C ASN A 56 21.37 11.94 59.51
N LYS A 57 20.69 12.91 60.15
CA LYS A 57 19.80 13.83 59.43
C LYS A 57 20.53 14.60 58.33
N MET A 58 21.72 15.13 58.62
CA MET A 58 22.52 15.84 57.61
C MET A 58 22.96 14.92 56.48
N ALA A 59 23.40 13.69 56.80
CA ALA A 59 23.77 12.69 55.81
C ALA A 59 22.58 12.34 54.89
N THR A 60 21.39 12.14 55.46
CA THR A 60 20.16 11.88 54.68
C THR A 60 19.82 13.03 53.74
N ILE A 61 19.98 14.29 54.18
CA ILE A 61 19.75 15.47 53.32
C ILE A 61 20.72 15.47 52.13
N ILE A 62 22.02 15.25 52.40
CA ILE A 62 23.05 15.19 51.35
C ILE A 62 22.72 14.06 50.36
N GLN A 63 22.45 12.85 50.87
CA GLN A 63 22.11 11.70 50.04
C GLN A 63 20.85 11.92 49.19
N ARG A 64 19.79 12.52 49.77
CA ARG A 64 18.57 12.85 49.05
C ARG A 64 18.85 13.84 47.92
N ASN A 65 19.57 14.93 48.21
CA ASN A 65 19.91 15.95 47.21
C ASN A 65 20.79 15.38 46.11
N PHE A 66 21.73 14.50 46.44
CA PHE A 66 22.55 13.83 45.43
C PHE A 66 21.73 12.91 44.52
N ARG A 67 20.82 12.09 45.06
CA ARG A 67 19.92 11.25 44.26
C ARG A 67 19.03 12.10 43.34
N MET A 68 18.51 13.23 43.83
CA MET A 68 17.77 14.19 43.02
C MET A 68 18.63 14.76 41.89
N HIS A 69 19.85 15.20 42.19
CA HIS A 69 20.77 15.74 41.20
C HIS A 69 21.09 14.73 40.09
N GLN A 70 21.34 13.47 40.43
CA GLN A 70 21.53 12.39 39.46
C GLN A 70 20.28 12.19 38.58
N ALA A 71 19.09 12.20 39.19
CA ALA A 71 17.83 12.12 38.44
C ALA A 71 17.65 13.30 37.47
N HIS A 72 18.04 14.51 37.88
CA HIS A 72 17.97 15.71 37.03
C HIS A 72 18.91 15.59 35.82
N ILE A 73 20.14 15.10 36.01
CA ILE A 73 21.08 14.83 34.91
C ILE A 73 20.46 13.83 33.92
N LEU A 74 19.93 12.71 34.43
CA LEU A 74 19.29 11.69 33.58
C LEU A 74 18.13 12.28 32.77
N VAL A 75 17.23 13.01 33.41
CA VAL A 75 16.08 13.65 32.74
C VAL A 75 16.56 14.64 31.68
N GLN A 76 17.62 15.40 31.94
CA GLN A 76 18.18 16.33 30.96
C GLN A 76 18.72 15.59 29.73
N CYS A 77 19.47 14.50 29.92
CA CYS A 77 19.95 13.66 28.82
C CYS A 77 18.78 13.09 28.00
N LEU A 78 17.76 12.55 28.67
CA LEU A 78 16.58 11.99 28.00
C LEU A 78 15.80 13.05 27.20
N ARG A 79 15.70 14.28 27.72
CA ARG A 79 15.07 15.39 26.99
C ARG A 79 15.83 15.74 25.71
N VAL A 80 17.16 15.78 25.77
CA VAL A 80 18.00 16.06 24.59
C VAL A 80 17.84 14.97 23.55
N GLU A 81 17.91 13.69 23.94
CA GLU A 81 17.73 12.56 23.03
C GLU A 81 16.33 12.51 22.41
N LYS A 82 15.29 12.80 23.20
CA LYS A 82 13.92 12.92 22.68
C LYS A 82 13.81 14.02 21.63
N ALA A 83 14.30 15.23 21.93
CA ALA A 83 14.26 16.35 21.00
C ALA A 83 15.04 16.08 19.71
N LYS A 84 16.18 15.38 19.80
CA LYS A 84 16.96 14.92 18.65
C LYS A 84 16.17 13.92 17.80
N THR A 85 15.55 12.94 18.44
CA THR A 85 14.73 11.92 17.76
C THR A 85 13.54 12.55 17.03
N GLU A 86 12.81 13.45 17.70
CA GLU A 86 11.68 14.18 17.11
C GLU A 86 12.12 15.05 15.94
N ARG A 87 13.27 15.74 16.07
CA ARG A 87 13.85 16.55 14.99
C ARG A 87 14.20 15.71 13.77
N ILE A 88 14.87 14.58 13.97
CA ILE A 88 15.23 13.66 12.87
C ILE A 88 13.96 13.12 12.20
N ALA A 89 12.96 12.69 12.98
CA ALA A 89 11.70 12.20 12.45
C ALA A 89 10.98 13.27 11.60
N TYR A 90 10.94 14.51 12.09
CA TYR A 90 10.36 15.64 11.34
C TYR A 90 11.08 15.85 10.00
N PHE A 91 12.41 15.97 10.01
CA PHE A 91 13.15 16.21 8.77
C PHE A 91 13.08 15.03 7.80
N ASN A 92 13.08 13.79 8.29
CA ASN A 92 12.87 12.61 7.45
C ASN A 92 11.49 12.63 6.77
N ALA A 93 10.45 13.04 7.49
CA ALA A 93 9.12 13.18 6.92
C ALA A 93 9.07 14.25 5.82
N GLN A 94 9.73 15.40 6.02
CA GLN A 94 9.83 16.44 4.97
C GLN A 94 10.68 15.98 3.78
N ALA A 95 11.82 15.32 4.03
CA ALA A 95 12.68 14.76 3.00
C ALA A 95 11.91 13.77 2.12
N THR A 96 11.06 12.93 2.73
CA THR A 96 10.22 11.97 1.98
C THR A 96 9.26 12.68 1.02
N LYS A 97 8.66 13.81 1.42
CA LYS A 97 7.80 14.61 0.52
C LYS A 97 8.58 15.17 -0.66
N ILE A 98 9.74 15.77 -0.38
CA ILE A 98 10.62 16.35 -1.41
C ILE A 98 11.05 15.24 -2.39
N GLN A 99 11.54 14.11 -1.86
CA GLN A 99 11.98 12.97 -2.66
C GLN A 99 10.84 12.39 -3.49
N LYS A 100 9.62 12.27 -2.95
CA LYS A 100 8.43 11.81 -3.70
C LYS A 100 8.14 12.73 -4.89
N CYS A 101 8.13 14.05 -4.66
CA CYS A 101 7.92 15.03 -5.71
C CYS A 101 9.02 14.94 -6.79
N TRP A 102 10.29 14.85 -6.36
CA TRP A 102 11.42 14.74 -7.27
C TRP A 102 11.40 13.46 -8.10
N ARG A 103 11.18 12.29 -7.48
CA ARG A 103 11.06 11.01 -8.21
C ARG A 103 9.93 11.05 -9.24
N GLY A 104 8.81 11.68 -8.88
CA GLY A 104 7.70 11.87 -9.81
C GLY A 104 8.06 12.78 -11.00
N PHE A 105 8.76 13.89 -10.74
CA PHE A 105 9.26 14.77 -11.79
C PHE A 105 10.24 14.04 -12.72
N ASP A 106 11.23 13.35 -12.14
CA ASP A 106 12.28 12.65 -12.88
C ASP A 106 11.70 11.55 -13.79
N SER A 107 10.77 10.75 -13.26
CA SER A 107 10.09 9.71 -14.04
C SER A 107 9.32 10.26 -15.23
N ARG A 108 8.55 11.35 -15.05
CA ARG A 108 7.78 11.99 -16.13
C ARG A 108 8.67 12.65 -17.18
N ARG A 109 9.88 13.06 -16.81
CA ARG A 109 10.81 13.72 -17.72
C ARG A 109 11.68 12.74 -18.52
N HIS A 110 12.17 11.68 -17.87
CA HIS A 110 13.22 10.83 -18.44
C HIS A 110 12.80 9.40 -18.74
N VAL A 111 11.77 8.87 -18.06
CA VAL A 111 11.38 7.45 -18.20
C VAL A 111 10.18 7.29 -19.12
N PHE A 112 9.09 8.04 -18.88
CA PHE A 112 7.84 7.86 -19.62
C PHE A 112 7.12 9.18 -19.88
N ASP A 113 7.02 9.54 -21.17
CA ASP A 113 6.21 10.65 -21.66
C ASP A 113 4.86 10.11 -22.17
N TYR A 114 3.83 10.27 -21.36
CA TYR A 114 2.47 9.83 -21.65
C TYR A 114 1.94 10.42 -22.97
N HIS A 115 2.18 11.71 -23.24
CA HIS A 115 1.65 12.37 -24.43
C HIS A 115 2.37 11.90 -25.69
N LYS A 116 3.68 11.64 -25.60
CA LYS A 116 4.43 11.03 -26.69
C LYS A 116 3.93 9.62 -26.99
N GLN A 117 3.71 8.80 -25.95
CA GLN A 117 3.14 7.46 -26.10
C GLN A 117 1.74 7.50 -26.72
N GLN A 118 0.88 8.40 -26.26
CA GLN A 118 -0.48 8.54 -26.77
C GLN A 118 -0.50 8.97 -28.25
N ARG A 119 0.36 9.93 -28.64
CA ARG A 119 0.51 10.32 -30.05
C ARG A 119 1.00 9.17 -30.92
N TYR A 120 1.98 8.41 -30.45
CA TYR A 120 2.48 7.24 -31.16
C TYR A 120 1.38 6.19 -31.36
N LEU A 121 0.65 5.83 -30.31
CA LEU A 121 -0.46 4.87 -30.40
C LEU A 121 -1.55 5.33 -31.36
N LYS A 122 -1.85 6.64 -31.39
CA LYS A 122 -2.81 7.20 -32.33
C LYS A 122 -2.31 7.09 -33.78
N GLN A 123 -1.05 7.44 -34.04
CA GLN A 123 -0.44 7.28 -35.37
C GLN A 123 -0.46 5.82 -35.84
N VAL A 124 -0.17 4.87 -34.95
CA VAL A 124 -0.26 3.43 -35.26
C VAL A 124 -1.70 3.02 -35.57
N ALA A 125 -2.67 3.53 -34.81
CA ALA A 125 -4.09 3.26 -35.07
C ALA A 125 -4.53 3.82 -36.44
N ASP A 126 -4.15 5.06 -36.75
CA ASP A 126 -4.49 5.72 -38.02
C ASP A 126 -3.84 4.98 -39.21
N ALA A 127 -2.57 4.56 -39.09
CA ALA A 127 -1.88 3.79 -40.12
C ALA A 127 -2.51 2.39 -40.33
N ASN A 128 -2.90 1.72 -39.25
CA ASN A 128 -3.61 0.44 -39.34
C ASN A 128 -4.97 0.58 -40.01
N GLU A 129 -5.70 1.67 -39.73
CA GLU A 129 -6.98 1.96 -40.37
C GLU A 129 -6.82 2.25 -41.86
N GLN A 130 -5.79 3.01 -42.25
CA GLN A 130 -5.47 3.24 -43.66
C GLN A 130 -5.14 1.92 -44.38
N MET A 131 -4.28 1.09 -43.78
CA MET A 131 -3.93 -0.21 -44.35
C MET A 131 -5.14 -1.15 -44.47
N ARG A 132 -6.08 -1.12 -43.53
CA ARG A 132 -7.34 -1.87 -43.64
C ARG A 132 -8.17 -1.42 -44.84
N ARG A 133 -8.30 -0.11 -45.05
CA ARG A 133 -9.04 0.42 -46.21
C ARG A 133 -8.37 0.05 -47.53
N GLU A 134 -7.05 0.18 -47.61
CA GLU A 134 -6.29 -0.24 -48.80
C GLU A 134 -6.46 -1.74 -49.10
N LEU A 135 -6.44 -2.58 -48.06
CA LEU A 135 -6.71 -4.01 -48.21
C LEU A 135 -8.14 -4.27 -48.68
N ASP A 136 -9.14 -3.62 -48.09
CA ASP A 136 -10.55 -3.76 -48.47
C ASP A 136 -10.78 -3.33 -49.94
N ASP A 137 -10.19 -2.21 -50.35
CA ASP A 137 -10.25 -1.71 -51.73
C ASP A 137 -9.57 -2.70 -52.71
N HIS A 138 -8.39 -3.21 -52.35
CA HIS A 138 -7.68 -4.21 -53.16
C HIS A 138 -8.46 -5.53 -53.25
N TYR A 139 -9.08 -5.99 -52.16
CA TYR A 139 -9.96 -7.16 -52.17
C TYR A 139 -11.22 -6.94 -53.00
N ALA A 140 -11.78 -5.74 -52.99
CA ALA A 140 -12.92 -5.38 -53.84
C ALA A 140 -12.53 -5.40 -55.33
N GLU A 141 -11.39 -4.78 -55.68
CA GLU A 141 -10.90 -4.74 -57.06
C GLU A 141 -10.55 -6.14 -57.59
N THR A 142 -9.83 -6.95 -56.80
CA THR A 142 -9.50 -8.32 -57.19
C THR A 142 -10.75 -9.18 -57.36
N ASN A 143 -11.71 -9.12 -56.43
CA ASN A 143 -12.98 -9.83 -56.57
C ASN A 143 -13.77 -9.38 -57.81
N GLU A 144 -13.79 -8.07 -58.11
CA GLU A 144 -14.49 -7.57 -59.29
C GLU A 144 -13.80 -8.04 -60.59
N ASN A 145 -12.47 -7.99 -60.63
CA ASN A 145 -11.69 -8.50 -61.76
C ASN A 145 -11.88 -10.01 -61.94
N GLU A 146 -11.87 -10.80 -60.87
CA GLU A 146 -12.20 -12.23 -60.91
C GLU A 146 -13.61 -12.46 -61.46
N ARG A 147 -14.62 -11.73 -60.96
CA ARG A 147 -16.00 -11.81 -61.48
C ARG A 147 -16.09 -11.45 -62.96
N ARG A 148 -15.38 -10.41 -63.40
CA ARG A 148 -15.30 -9.99 -64.81
C ARG A 148 -14.64 -11.07 -65.66
N GLU A 149 -13.56 -11.68 -65.21
CA GLU A 149 -12.88 -12.75 -65.93
C GLU A 149 -13.72 -14.03 -66.01
N VAL A 150 -14.42 -14.40 -64.92
CA VAL A 150 -15.40 -15.50 -64.91
C VAL A 150 -16.54 -15.21 -65.90
N PHE A 151 -17.06 -13.99 -65.93
CA PHE A 151 -18.10 -13.57 -66.87
C PHE A 151 -17.61 -13.59 -68.33
N LYS A 152 -16.38 -13.14 -68.62
CA LYS A 152 -15.79 -13.23 -69.96
C LYS A 152 -15.61 -14.68 -70.39
N LYS A 153 -15.12 -15.55 -69.50
CA LYS A 153 -14.98 -16.99 -69.75
C LYS A 153 -16.34 -17.63 -70.04
N SER A 154 -17.38 -17.35 -69.25
CA SER A 154 -18.73 -17.88 -69.47
C SER A 154 -19.31 -17.40 -70.80
N LYS A 155 -19.14 -16.13 -71.15
CA LYS A 155 -19.56 -15.56 -72.45
C LYS A 155 -18.84 -16.21 -73.62
N ARG A 156 -17.53 -16.48 -73.51
CA ARG A 156 -16.76 -17.22 -74.54
C ARG A 156 -17.26 -18.65 -74.71
N ILE A 157 -17.50 -19.36 -73.62
CA ILE A 157 -18.06 -20.72 -73.64
C ILE A 157 -19.45 -20.71 -74.29
N GLN A 158 -20.30 -19.76 -73.91
CA GLN A 158 -21.65 -19.61 -74.48
C GLN A 158 -21.58 -19.33 -75.98
N LYS A 159 -20.72 -18.40 -76.44
CA LYS A 159 -20.51 -18.11 -77.86
C LYS A 159 -20.02 -19.35 -78.62
N ARG A 160 -19.07 -20.10 -78.07
CA ARG A 160 -18.56 -21.34 -78.67
C ARG A 160 -19.66 -22.39 -78.80
N ASN A 161 -20.47 -22.59 -77.77
CA ASN A 161 -21.58 -23.53 -77.79
C ASN A 161 -22.64 -23.12 -78.82
N ALA A 162 -23.00 -21.83 -78.86
CA ALA A 162 -23.93 -21.30 -79.85
C ALA A 162 -23.43 -21.52 -81.29
N LEU A 163 -22.15 -21.25 -81.57
CA LEU A 163 -21.55 -21.51 -82.89
C LEU A 163 -21.51 -23.01 -83.25
N LYS A 164 -21.24 -23.90 -82.29
CA LYS A 164 -21.29 -25.35 -82.55
C LYS A 164 -22.71 -25.86 -82.78
N GLN A 165 -23.68 -25.32 -82.06
CA GLN A 165 -25.07 -25.77 -82.05
C GLN A 165 -25.99 -24.97 -83.00
N HIS A 166 -25.47 -24.02 -83.79
CA HIS A 166 -26.29 -23.16 -84.65
C HIS A 166 -27.11 -23.95 -85.69
N HIS A 167 -26.60 -25.09 -86.16
CA HIS A 167 -27.31 -25.98 -87.08
C HIS A 167 -28.63 -26.50 -86.50
N LEU A 168 -28.73 -26.71 -85.18
CA LEU A 168 -29.97 -27.13 -84.49
C LEU A 168 -31.09 -26.06 -84.55
N VAL A 169 -30.72 -24.82 -84.89
CA VAL A 169 -31.67 -23.71 -85.09
C VAL A 169 -32.06 -23.59 -86.56
N SER A 170 -31.12 -23.86 -87.49
CA SER A 170 -31.33 -23.68 -88.94
C SER A 170 -31.92 -24.88 -89.66
N THR A 171 -31.83 -26.09 -89.11
CA THR A 171 -32.47 -27.26 -89.70
C THR A 171 -33.83 -27.49 -89.06
N ALA A 172 -34.90 -27.29 -89.82
CA ALA A 172 -36.16 -27.94 -89.51
C ALA A 172 -36.02 -29.40 -89.96
N ALA A 173 -35.99 -30.33 -89.01
CA ALA A 173 -36.08 -31.75 -89.32
C ALA A 173 -37.44 -32.00 -90.00
N ILE A 174 -37.42 -32.20 -91.32
CA ILE A 174 -38.59 -32.69 -92.05
C ILE A 174 -38.62 -34.19 -91.82
N PRO A 175 -39.69 -34.74 -91.22
CA PRO A 175 -39.76 -36.18 -91.00
C PRO A 175 -39.65 -36.94 -92.32
N SER A 176 -38.81 -37.97 -92.35
CA SER A 176 -38.67 -38.80 -93.55
C SER A 176 -39.94 -39.60 -93.80
N ILE A 177 -40.15 -40.03 -95.06
CA ILE A 177 -41.31 -40.83 -95.50
C ILE A 177 -41.39 -42.19 -94.76
N PHE A 178 -40.31 -42.59 -94.07
CA PHE A 178 -40.24 -43.77 -93.22
C PHE A 178 -40.36 -43.45 -91.72
N GLN A 179 -41.01 -42.35 -91.32
CA GLN A 179 -41.26 -42.11 -89.91
C GLN A 179 -42.22 -43.19 -89.37
N PRO A 180 -41.78 -44.04 -88.42
CA PRO A 180 -42.68 -45.01 -87.81
C PRO A 180 -43.80 -44.26 -87.08
N PRO A 181 -45.05 -44.77 -87.07
CA PRO A 181 -46.11 -44.18 -86.26
C PRO A 181 -45.63 -44.07 -84.81
N ALA A 182 -45.95 -42.93 -84.17
CA ALA A 182 -45.48 -42.60 -82.83
C ALA A 182 -45.68 -43.77 -81.87
N PHE A 183 -44.59 -44.24 -81.26
CA PHE A 183 -44.66 -45.18 -80.15
C PHE A 183 -45.36 -44.49 -78.97
N THR A 184 -46.58 -44.96 -78.70
CA THR A 184 -47.36 -44.93 -77.46
C THR A 184 -47.70 -43.58 -76.80
N LYS A 185 -48.94 -43.49 -76.29
CA LYS A 185 -49.55 -42.31 -75.67
C LYS A 185 -49.06 -41.96 -74.25
N ASP A 186 -48.18 -42.77 -73.64
CA ASP A 186 -47.80 -42.64 -72.23
C ASP A 186 -46.27 -42.66 -71.96
N ALA A 187 -45.43 -42.44 -72.97
CA ALA A 187 -44.06 -42.04 -72.70
C ALA A 187 -44.07 -40.53 -72.45
N GLU A 188 -43.64 -40.07 -71.27
CA GLU A 188 -43.21 -38.68 -71.11
C GLU A 188 -42.20 -38.43 -72.22
N ALA A 189 -42.64 -37.71 -73.26
CA ALA A 189 -41.79 -37.36 -74.37
C ALA A 189 -40.67 -36.52 -73.77
N MET A 190 -39.54 -37.16 -73.47
CA MET A 190 -38.29 -36.48 -73.18
C MET A 190 -38.18 -35.44 -74.28
N PRO A 191 -38.30 -34.13 -73.93
CA PRO A 191 -38.36 -33.11 -74.94
C PRO A 191 -37.10 -33.30 -75.75
N ALA A 192 -37.26 -33.58 -77.05
CA ALA A 192 -36.14 -33.73 -77.96
C ALA A 192 -35.16 -32.60 -77.62
N ILE A 193 -33.88 -32.91 -77.45
CA ILE A 193 -32.88 -31.96 -76.93
C ILE A 193 -32.96 -30.60 -77.67
N GLU A 194 -33.41 -30.61 -78.93
CA GLU A 194 -33.81 -29.43 -79.71
C GLU A 194 -34.88 -28.54 -79.06
N ASN A 195 -35.98 -29.07 -78.52
CA ASN A 195 -37.02 -28.30 -77.83
C ASN A 195 -36.50 -27.68 -76.53
N PHE A 196 -35.64 -28.37 -75.79
CA PHE A 196 -34.95 -27.80 -74.63
C PHE A 196 -34.01 -26.65 -75.04
N ILE A 197 -33.21 -26.85 -76.10
CA ILE A 197 -32.29 -25.83 -76.63
C ILE A 197 -33.06 -24.61 -77.18
N ARG A 198 -34.19 -24.81 -77.87
CA ARG A 198 -35.05 -23.74 -78.39
C ARG A 198 -35.71 -22.93 -77.27
N ASN A 199 -36.22 -23.59 -76.24
CA ASN A 199 -36.85 -22.91 -75.09
C ASN A 199 -35.84 -22.18 -74.21
N VAL A 200 -34.67 -22.78 -73.96
CA VAL A 200 -33.59 -22.14 -73.19
C VAL A 200 -32.98 -20.95 -73.92
N ASN A 201 -32.87 -20.98 -75.26
CA ASN A 201 -32.41 -19.83 -76.04
C ASN A 201 -33.45 -18.71 -76.12
N LYS A 202 -34.76 -19.03 -76.19
CA LYS A 202 -35.82 -18.00 -76.06
C LYS A 202 -35.86 -17.36 -74.68
N ALA A 203 -35.68 -18.15 -73.60
CA ALA A 203 -35.68 -17.64 -72.23
C ALA A 203 -34.42 -16.84 -71.85
N LYS A 204 -33.30 -17.00 -72.58
CA LYS A 204 -32.03 -16.27 -72.33
C LYS A 204 -31.85 -14.99 -73.15
N LEU A 205 -32.73 -14.69 -74.11
CA LEU A 205 -32.79 -13.40 -74.81
C LEU A 205 -33.69 -12.42 -74.05
N VAL A 206 -33.37 -12.13 -72.79
CA VAL A 206 -33.84 -10.89 -72.15
C VAL A 206 -32.74 -9.86 -72.41
N ILE A 207 -32.94 -9.00 -73.41
CA ILE A 207 -32.14 -7.80 -73.58
C ILE A 207 -32.52 -6.88 -72.42
N PRO A 208 -31.61 -6.50 -71.51
CA PRO A 208 -31.93 -5.49 -70.51
C PRO A 208 -32.29 -4.20 -71.25
N SER A 209 -33.49 -3.67 -71.02
CA SER A 209 -33.84 -2.33 -71.47
C SER A 209 -32.79 -1.36 -70.92
N LEU A 210 -32.07 -0.68 -71.82
CA LEU A 210 -31.29 0.48 -71.43
C LEU A 210 -32.30 1.51 -70.88
N GLY A 211 -32.22 1.75 -69.58
CA GLY A 211 -33.08 2.70 -68.87
C GLY A 211 -33.03 4.09 -69.50
N ASN A 212 -34.15 4.79 -69.35
CA ASN A 212 -34.41 6.13 -69.84
C ASN A 212 -33.28 7.12 -69.50
N ARG A 213 -32.94 7.95 -70.48
CA ARG A 213 -32.32 9.27 -70.27
C ARG A 213 -33.34 10.23 -69.67
#